data_AF-A0A9E7D6H4-F1
#
_entry.id   AF-A0A9E7D6H4-F1
#
_cell.length_a   1.000
_cell.length_b   1.000
_cell.length_c   1.000
_cell.angle_alpha   90.00
_cell.angle_beta   90.00
_cell.angle_gamma   90.00
#
_symmetry.space_group_name_H-M   'P 1'
#
loop_
_entity.id
_entity.type
_entity.pdbx_description
1 polymer ?
#
loop_
_entity_poly.entity_id
_entity_poly.type
_entity_poly.pdbx_seq_one_letter_code
_entity_poly.pdbx_strand_id
1 'polypeptide(L)' 'MKKCVLAIAGMVAVLVGFLAVPFLPVADATTDPAREPAGYKTCYLERRAVFTEGAPRWVKAPRCVFAE' A
#
# COMPACT_ATOMS: atom_id res chain seq x y z
N MET A 1 32.85 -28.88 -7.05
CA MET A 1 32.41 -28.29 -5.77
C MET A 1 31.64 -26.98 -5.92
N LYS A 2 32.14 -25.98 -6.67
CA LYS A 2 31.46 -24.66 -6.83
C LYS A 2 30.02 -24.72 -7.38
N LYS A 3 29.74 -25.64 -8.32
CA LYS A 3 28.39 -25.82 -8.91
C LYS A 3 27.36 -26.33 -7.90
N CYS A 4 27.76 -27.23 -7.00
CA CYS A 4 26.87 -27.75 -5.96
C CYS A 4 26.55 -26.68 -4.90
N VAL A 5 27.54 -25.86 -4.54
CA VAL A 5 27.33 -24.74 -3.60
C VAL A 5 26.36 -23.71 -4.16
N LEU A 6 26.45 -23.39 -5.46
CA LEU A 6 25.52 -22.49 -6.13
C LEU A 6 24.10 -23.06 -6.20
N ALA A 7 23.95 -24.35 -6.47
CA ALA A 7 22.65 -25.01 -6.50
C ALA A 7 21.96 -24.98 -5.12
N ILE A 8 22.71 -25.26 -4.05
CA ILE A 8 22.19 -25.20 -2.68
C ILE A 8 21.81 -23.77 -2.30
N ALA A 9 22.65 -22.78 -2.61
CA ALA A 9 22.35 -21.37 -2.34
C ALA A 9 21.08 -20.89 -3.06
N GLY A 10 20.90 -21.28 -4.33
CA GLY A 10 19.69 -20.97 -5.08
C GLY A 10 18.43 -21.60 -4.48
N MET A 11 18.52 -22.87 -4.06
CA MET A 11 17.39 -23.57 -3.46
C MET A 11 16.97 -22.97 -2.12
N VAL A 12 17.94 -22.57 -1.29
CA VAL A 12 17.69 -21.87 -0.02
C VAL A 12 17.03 -20.51 -0.27
N ALA A 13 17.49 -19.75 -1.26
CA ALA A 13 16.90 -18.45 -1.59
C ALA A 13 15.42 -18.57 -2.02
N VAL A 14 15.08 -19.59 -2.83
CA VAL A 14 13.70 -19.84 -3.25
C VAL A 14 12.81 -20.23 -2.07
N LEU A 15 13.30 -21.13 -1.19
CA LEU A 15 12.57 -21.56 0.00
C LEU A 15 12.30 -20.40 0.97
N VAL A 16 13.30 -19.56 1.22
CA VAL A 16 13.15 -18.38 2.07
C VAL A 16 12.20 -17.37 1.43
N GLY A 17 12.31 -17.15 0.11
CA GLY A 17 11.38 -16.30 -0.62
C GLY A 17 9.93 -16.78 -0.50
N PHE A 18 9.69 -18.09 -0.64
CA PHE A 18 8.36 -18.69 -0.54
C PHE A 18 7.78 -18.58 0.88
N LEU A 19 8.61 -18.82 1.90
CA LEU A 19 8.23 -18.63 3.31
C LEU A 19 7.97 -17.16 3.67
N ALA A 20 8.61 -16.22 2.97
CA ALA A 20 8.43 -14.79 3.19
C ALA A 20 7.16 -14.23 2.52
N VAL A 21 6.57 -14.92 1.51
CA VAL A 21 5.35 -14.48 0.81
C VAL A 21 4.19 -14.09 1.74
N PRO A 22 3.80 -14.88 2.76
CA PRO A 22 2.72 -14.50 3.68
C PRO A 22 3.06 -13.31 4.59
N PHE A 23 4.33 -12.93 4.69
CA PHE A 23 4.80 -11.79 5.48
C PHE A 23 5.13 -10.57 4.63
N LEU A 24 5.04 -10.68 3.30
CA LEU A 24 5.15 -9.52 2.43
C LEU A 24 3.87 -8.68 2.61
N PRO A 25 3.99 -7.38 2.92
CA PRO A 25 2.84 -6.50 2.87
C PRO A 25 2.26 -6.59 1.46
N VAL A 26 0.95 -6.80 1.35
CA VAL A 26 0.25 -6.73 0.07
C VAL A 26 0.63 -5.38 -0.53
N ALA A 27 1.38 -5.39 -1.63
CA ALA A 27 1.56 -4.19 -2.41
C ALA A 27 0.16 -3.87 -2.92
N ASP A 28 -0.53 -2.97 -2.22
CA ASP A 28 -1.86 -2.51 -2.59
C ASP A 28 -1.79 -1.98 -4.02
N ALA A 29 -2.17 -2.83 -4.96
CA ALA A 29 -2.59 -2.41 -6.28
C ALA A 29 -3.87 -1.61 -6.03
N THR A 30 -3.72 -0.31 -5.87
CA THR A 30 -4.77 0.69 -5.66
C THR A 30 -5.68 0.80 -6.89
N THR A 31 -6.37 -0.29 -7.24
CA THR A 31 -7.41 -0.32 -8.27
C THR A 31 -8.24 -1.58 -8.04
N ASP A 32 -9.10 -1.53 -7.03
CA ASP A 32 -10.30 -2.38 -6.99
C ASP A 32 -11.46 -1.55 -7.56
N PRO A 33 -11.81 -1.70 -8.85
CA PRO A 33 -12.95 -1.01 -9.45
C PRO A 33 -14.31 -1.53 -8.92
N ALA A 34 -14.34 -2.61 -8.12
CA ALA A 34 -15.58 -3.22 -7.65
C ALA A 34 -16.13 -2.58 -6.35
N ARG A 35 -15.40 -1.67 -5.72
CA ARG A 35 -15.89 -0.90 -4.57
C ARG A 35 -16.44 0.44 -5.04
N GLU A 36 -17.42 0.41 -5.93
CA GLU A 36 -18.26 1.59 -6.15
C GLU A 36 -19.01 1.88 -4.84
N PRO A 37 -18.75 3.02 -4.19
CA PRO A 37 -19.46 3.37 -2.97
C PRO A 37 -20.95 3.54 -3.31
N ALA A 38 -21.84 3.01 -2.46
CA ALA A 38 -23.30 3.02 -2.64
C ALA A 38 -23.95 4.43 -2.70
N GLY A 39 -23.14 5.49 -2.78
CA GLY A 39 -23.53 6.89 -2.75
C GLY A 39 -22.70 7.70 -1.75
N TYR A 40 -22.75 9.03 -1.88
CA TYR A 40 -22.09 9.95 -0.95
C TYR A 40 -23.02 10.22 0.25
N LYS A 41 -22.54 9.99 1.48
CA LYS A 41 -23.26 10.35 2.71
C LYS A 41 -23.15 11.85 2.97
N THR A 42 -21.95 12.41 2.83
CA THR A 42 -21.69 13.85 2.98
C THR A 42 -20.34 14.22 2.37
N CYS A 43 -20.21 15.43 1.85
CA CYS A 43 -18.94 16.02 1.45
C CYS A 43 -18.75 17.35 2.18
N TYR A 44 -17.58 17.54 2.77
CA TYR A 44 -17.22 18.79 3.46
C TYR A 44 -15.79 19.19 3.12
N LEU A 45 -15.50 20.48 3.31
CA LEU A 45 -14.16 21.01 3.13
C LEU A 45 -13.37 20.86 4.43
N GLU A 46 -12.43 19.93 4.44
CA GLU A 46 -11.55 19.69 5.57
C GLU A 46 -10.33 20.62 5.50
N ARG A 47 -9.97 21.26 6.62
CA ARG A 47 -8.72 22.00 6.77
C ARG A 47 -7.71 21.11 7.47
N ARG A 48 -6.61 20.79 6.77
CA ARG A 48 -5.53 19.94 7.31
C ARG A 48 -4.17 20.62 7.18
N ALA A 49 -3.30 20.38 8.15
CA ALA A 49 -1.90 20.76 8.05
C ALA A 49 -1.18 19.68 7.24
N VAL A 50 -0.64 20.06 6.07
CA VAL A 50 0.18 19.20 5.23
C VAL A 50 1.62 19.67 5.36
N PHE A 51 2.52 18.76 5.71
CA PHE A 51 3.94 19.05 5.83
C PHE A 51 4.60 18.74 4.48
N THR A 52 4.69 19.74 3.61
CA THR A 52 5.46 19.63 2.37
C THR A 52 6.82 20.29 2.58
N GLU A 53 7.91 19.61 2.24
CA GLU A 53 9.27 20.18 2.26
C GLU A 53 9.70 20.73 3.64
N GLY A 54 9.28 20.06 4.71
CA GLY A 54 9.69 20.41 6.08
C GLY A 54 8.95 21.58 6.71
N ALA A 55 7.95 22.18 6.04
CA ALA A 55 7.12 23.24 6.61
C ALA A 55 5.62 22.88 6.61
N PRO A 56 4.89 23.12 7.72
CA PRO A 56 3.44 22.92 7.74
C PRO A 56 2.73 23.97 6.89
N ARG A 57 1.87 23.51 5.99
CA ARG A 57 0.95 24.36 5.22
C ARG A 57 -0.49 23.95 5.49
N TRP A 58 -1.33 24.92 5.78
CA TRP A 58 -2.77 24.69 5.91
C TRP A 58 -3.41 24.57 4.53
N VAL A 59 -3.95 23.39 4.23
CA VAL A 59 -4.63 23.11 2.96
C VAL A 59 -6.10 22.81 3.24
N LYS A 60 -6.99 23.38 2.42
CA LYS A 60 -8.42 23.09 2.44
C LYS A 60 -8.71 22.11 1.29
N ALA A 61 -9.13 20.89 1.60
CA ALA A 61 -9.40 19.85 0.60
C ALA A 61 -10.82 19.29 0.76
N PRO A 62 -11.52 18.97 -0.35
CA PRO A 62 -12.80 18.30 -0.28
C PRO A 62 -12.60 16.87 0.24
N ARG A 63 -13.39 16.49 1.24
CA ARG A 63 -13.42 15.15 1.81
C ARG A 63 -14.86 14.64 1.75
N CYS A 64 -15.05 13.54 1.03
CA CYS A 64 -16.34 12.88 0.94
C CYS A 64 -16.33 11.61 1.81
N VAL A 65 -17.41 11.42 2.56
CA VAL A 65 -17.69 10.22 3.34
C VAL A 65 -18.73 9.43 2.55
N PHE A 66 -18.39 8.20 2.23
CA PHE A 66 -19.25 7.29 1.49
C PHE A 66 -20.21 6.60 2.46
N ALA A 67 -21.43 6.32 2.01
CA ALA A 67 -22.33 5.45 2.75
C ALA A 67 -21.78 4.01 2.68
N GLU A 68 -21.76 3.32 3.82
CA GLU A 68 -21.36 1.90 3.93
C GLU A 68 -22.44 0.97 3.38
#